data_AF-A0A6P9ER13-F1
#
_entry.id   AF-A0A6P9ER13-F1
#
_cell.length_a   1.000
_cell.length_b   1.000
_cell.length_c   1.000
_cell.angle_alpha   90.00
_cell.angle_beta   90.00
_cell.angle_gamma   90.00
#
_symmetry.space_group_name_H-M   'P 1'
#
loop_
_entity.id
_entity.type
_entity.pdbx_description
1 polymer ?
#
loop_
_entity_poly.entity_id
_entity_poly.type
_entity_poly.pdbx_seq_one_letter_code
_entity_poly.pdbx_strand_id
1 'polypeptide(L)'
;MATFELYRRSTIGMCLTETLDEMVQNGTLSPELAIQVLVQFDKSMTEALEAQVKSKVSIKGATFKSEECQETVSQVKIVACDSRLLTQ
;
A
#
# COMPACT_ATOMS: atom_id res chain seq x y z
N MET A 1 17.02 -4.45 3.50
CA MET A 1 15.95 -3.81 2.73
C MET A 1 14.83 -3.45 3.68
N ALA A 2 14.72 -2.16 4.01
CA ALA A 2 13.55 -1.65 4.69
C ALA A 2 12.35 -1.76 3.74
N THR A 3 11.22 -2.27 4.22
CA THR A 3 9.98 -2.33 3.45
C THR A 3 9.01 -1.30 4.01
N PHE A 4 8.25 -0.64 3.14
CA PHE A 4 7.29 0.36 3.59
C PHE A 4 6.01 -0.31 4.07
N GLU A 5 5.83 -0.37 5.40
CA GLU A 5 4.57 -0.80 6.00
C GLU A 5 3.42 0.20 5.75
N LEU A 6 3.72 1.38 5.18
CA LEU A 6 2.74 2.41 4.83
C LEU A 6 1.58 1.85 4.01
N TYR A 7 1.86 0.95 3.06
CA TYR A 7 0.85 0.40 2.17
C TYR A 7 -0.11 -0.58 2.87
N ARG A 8 0.20 -1.05 4.08
CA ARG A 8 -0.75 -1.86 4.87
C ARG A 8 -2.00 -1.07 5.25
N ARG A 9 -1.95 0.27 5.25
CA ARG A 9 -3.11 1.15 5.48
C ARG A 9 -3.94 1.47 4.22
N SER A 10 -3.51 0.97 3.05
CA SER A 10 -4.34 1.03 1.84
C SER A 10 -5.52 0.06 1.96
N THR A 11 -6.55 0.22 1.12
CA THR A 11 -7.70 -0.69 1.12
C THR A 11 -7.27 -2.16 0.97
N ILE A 12 -6.36 -2.46 0.03
CA ILE A 12 -5.86 -3.82 -0.18
C ILE A 12 -5.07 -4.34 1.04
N GLY A 13 -4.28 -3.48 1.68
CA GLY A 13 -3.53 -3.81 2.88
C GLY A 13 -4.44 -4.10 4.08
N MET A 14 -5.46 -3.27 4.30
CA MET A 14 -6.43 -3.47 5.39
C MET A 14 -7.21 -4.76 5.21
N CYS A 15 -7.73 -5.03 4.00
CA CYS A 15 -8.44 -6.28 3.72
C CYS A 15 -7.54 -7.50 3.98
N LEU A 16 -6.25 -7.42 3.62
CA LEU A 16 -5.29 -8.49 3.89
C LEU A 16 -5.09 -8.68 5.39
N THR A 17 -4.86 -7.60 6.15
CA THR A 17 -4.67 -7.68 7.61
C THR A 17 -5.91 -8.23 8.31
N GLU A 18 -7.10 -7.76 7.96
CA GLU A 18 -8.37 -8.27 8.50
C GLU A 18 -8.52 -9.78 8.23
N THR A 19 -8.23 -10.23 7.01
CA THR A 19 -8.29 -11.66 6.64
C THR A 19 -7.28 -12.49 7.45
N LEU A 20 -6.04 -11.99 7.59
CA LEU A 20 -5.01 -12.67 8.37
C LEU A 20 -5.38 -12.76 9.85
N ASP A 21 -5.95 -11.70 10.41
CA ASP A 21 -6.42 -11.67 11.80
C ASP A 21 -7.54 -12.70 12.03
N GLU A 22 -8.50 -12.83 11.11
CA GLU A 22 -9.54 -13.86 11.17
C GLU A 22 -8.93 -15.28 11.11
N MET A 23 -7.96 -15.53 10.22
CA MET A 23 -7.30 -16.83 10.10
C MET A 23 -6.49 -17.19 11.36
N VAL A 24 -5.89 -16.19 12.01
CA VAL A 24 -5.16 -16.37 13.28
C VAL A 24 -6.14 -16.64 14.41
N GLN A 25 -7.24 -15.89 14.52
CA GLN A 25 -8.28 -16.10 15.54
C GLN A 25 -8.92 -17.49 15.43
N ASN A 26 -9.11 -17.98 14.21
CA ASN A 26 -9.64 -19.32 13.93
C ASN A 26 -8.60 -20.44 14.11
N GLY A 27 -7.36 -20.12 14.47
CA GLY A 27 -6.27 -21.09 14.62
C GLY A 27 -5.82 -21.76 13.32
N THR A 28 -6.22 -21.22 12.17
CA THR A 28 -5.82 -21.72 10.83
C THR A 28 -4.39 -21.31 10.50
N LEU A 29 -3.93 -20.19 11.03
CA LEU A 29 -2.62 -19.61 10.77
C LEU A 29 -1.96 -19.18 12.08
N SER A 30 -0.64 -19.35 12.21
CA SER A 30 0.08 -18.83 13.37
C SER A 30 0.29 -17.31 13.25
N PRO A 31 0.34 -16.56 14.36
CA PRO A 31 0.63 -15.12 14.32
C PRO A 31 1.95 -14.80 13.62
N GLU A 32 2.96 -15.65 13.81
CA GLU A 32 4.29 -15.51 13.19
C GLU A 32 4.21 -15.61 11.66
N LEU A 33 3.40 -16.53 11.15
CA LEU A 33 3.21 -16.69 9.70
C LEU A 33 2.42 -15.51 9.13
N ALA A 34 1.43 -14.96 9.85
CA ALA A 34 0.69 -13.77 9.40
C ALA A 34 1.63 -12.59 9.19
N ILE A 35 2.55 -12.38 10.15
CA ILE A 35 3.58 -11.33 10.04
C ILE A 35 4.47 -11.56 8.82
N GLN A 36 4.88 -12.81 8.53
CA GLN A 36 5.67 -13.09 7.33
C GLN A 36 4.90 -12.78 6.03
N VAL A 37 3.60 -13.04 5.99
CA VAL A 37 2.75 -12.67 4.85
C VAL A 37 2.72 -11.15 4.69
N LEU A 38 2.59 -10.38 5.78
CA LEU A 38 2.62 -8.91 5.72
C LEU A 38 3.97 -8.37 5.26
N VAL A 39 5.08 -8.96 5.71
CA VAL A 39 6.43 -8.60 5.22
C VAL A 39 6.57 -8.89 3.72
N GLN A 40 6.01 -10.00 3.24
CA GLN A 40 6.01 -10.31 1.82
C GLN A 40 5.12 -9.35 1.02
N PHE A 41 3.97 -8.96 1.56
CA PHE A 41 3.09 -7.95 0.98
C PHE A 41 3.82 -6.62 0.77
N ASP A 42 4.56 -6.13 1.77
CA ASP A 42 5.26 -4.86 1.65
C ASP A 42 6.29 -4.85 0.50
N LYS A 43 7.00 -5.99 0.30
CA LYS A 43 7.94 -6.17 -0.81
C LYS A 43 7.21 -6.16 -2.15
N SER A 44 6.22 -7.04 -2.29
CA SER A 44 5.49 -7.21 -3.54
C SER A 44 4.75 -5.94 -3.97
N MET A 45 4.23 -5.16 -3.02
CA MET A 45 3.56 -3.90 -3.31
C MET A 45 4.55 -2.86 -3.87
N THR A 46 5.74 -2.76 -3.27
CA THR A 46 6.78 -1.83 -3.72
C THR A 46 7.25 -2.21 -5.14
N GLU A 47 7.55 -3.49 -5.37
CA GLU A 47 7.97 -4.00 -6.67
C GLU A 47 6.90 -3.79 -7.75
N ALA A 48 5.62 -4.07 -7.45
CA ALA A 48 4.53 -3.90 -8.39
C ALA A 48 4.32 -2.43 -8.77
N LEU A 49 4.34 -1.52 -7.80
CA LEU A 49 4.21 -0.08 -8.04
C LEU A 49 5.38 0.46 -8.90
N GLU A 50 6.60 -0.01 -8.67
CA GLU A 50 7.77 0.43 -9.43
C GLU A 50 7.79 -0.15 -10.86
N ALA A 51 7.52 -1.45 -11.00
CA ALA A 51 7.67 -2.14 -12.29
C ALA A 51 6.47 -1.92 -13.22
N GLN A 52 5.26 -1.82 -12.68
CA GLN A 52 4.02 -1.90 -13.47
C GLN A 52 3.32 -0.54 -13.64
N VAL A 53 3.48 0.40 -12.70
CA VAL A 53 2.75 1.68 -12.74
C VAL A 53 3.59 2.77 -13.40
N LYS A 54 3.14 3.22 -14.59
CA LYS A 54 3.79 4.31 -15.36
C LYS A 54 2.94 5.58 -15.46
N SER A 55 1.70 5.49 -15.00
CA SER A 55 0.71 6.57 -15.08
C SER A 55 1.15 7.77 -14.25
N LYS A 56 0.91 8.98 -14.78
CA LYS A 56 1.22 10.24 -14.10
C LYS A 56 -0.07 10.97 -13.76
N VAL A 57 -0.13 11.53 -12.56
CA VAL A 57 -1.27 12.31 -12.07
C VAL A 57 -0.80 13.67 -11.60
N SER A 58 -1.54 14.73 -11.95
CA SER A 58 -1.34 16.07 -11.40
C SER A 58 -2.43 16.37 -10.37
N ILE A 59 -2.02 16.89 -9.22
CA ILE A 59 -2.94 17.26 -8.13
C ILE A 59 -2.88 18.78 -7.96
N LYS A 60 -4.03 19.46 -8.10
CA LYS A 60 -4.17 20.91 -7.86
C LYS A 60 -5.48 21.16 -7.13
N GLY A 61 -5.43 21.77 -5.94
CA GLY A 61 -6.63 22.16 -5.19
C GLY A 61 -7.61 21.01 -4.92
N ALA A 62 -7.10 19.83 -4.54
CA ALA A 62 -7.87 18.59 -4.35
C ALA A 62 -8.56 18.04 -5.62
N THR A 63 -8.23 18.57 -6.81
CA THR A 63 -8.55 17.96 -8.09
C THR A 63 -7.38 17.09 -8.56
N PHE A 64 -7.67 15.83 -8.86
CA PHE A 64 -6.79 14.86 -9.49
C PHE A 64 -7.05 14.85 -10.99
N LYS A 65 -6.00 14.95 -11.79
CA LYS A 65 -6.09 14.92 -13.24
C LYS A 65 -5.06 13.95 -13.82
N SER A 66 -5.54 12.96 -14.57
CA SER A 66 -4.75 12.08 -15.43
C SER A 66 -5.20 12.24 -16.89
N GLU A 67 -4.59 11.48 -17.80
CA GLU A 67 -4.97 11.49 -19.23
C GLU A 67 -6.37 10.89 -19.46
N GLU A 68 -6.82 10.01 -18.57
CA GLU A 68 -8.09 9.27 -18.71
C GLU A 68 -9.20 9.78 -17.79
N CYS A 69 -8.86 10.45 -16.68
CA CYS A 69 -9.82 10.80 -15.64
C CYS A 69 -9.52 12.15 -14.97
N GLN A 70 -10.58 12.84 -14.56
CA GLN A 70 -10.51 14.02 -13.69
C GLN A 70 -11.52 13.88 -12.56
N GLU A 71 -11.04 13.90 -11.32
CA GLU A 71 -11.89 13.81 -10.12
C GLU A 71 -11.55 14.94 -9.15
N THR A 72 -12.56 15.46 -8.45
CA THR A 72 -12.37 16.47 -7.40
C THR A 72 -13.02 15.98 -6.12
N VAL A 73 -12.25 16.04 -5.03
CA VAL A 73 -12.71 15.62 -3.70
C VAL A 73 -12.65 16.79 -2.72
N SER A 74 -13.40 16.69 -1.62
CA SER A 74 -13.48 17.77 -0.62
C SER A 74 -12.20 17.93 0.19
N GLN A 75 -11.49 16.83 0.46
CA GLN A 75 -10.24 16.84 1.24
C GLN A 75 -9.35 15.66 0.85
N VAL A 76 -8.04 15.86 0.90
CA VAL A 76 -7.02 14.82 0.65
C VAL A 76 -6.01 14.83 1.80
N LYS A 77 -5.61 13.64 2.24
CA LYS A 77 -4.44 13.44 3.11
C LYS A 77 -3.36 12.69 2.35
N ILE A 78 -2.23 13.34 2.11
CA ILE A 78 -1.07 12.74 1.44
C ILE A 78 -0.09 12.25 2.50
N VAL A 79 0.30 10.99 2.42
CA VAL A 79 1.37 10.40 3.22
C VAL A 79 2.43 9.90 2.26
N ALA A 80 3.68 10.31 2.47
CA ALA A 80 4.80 9.97 1.60
C ALA A 80 6.00 9.50 2.44
N CYS A 81 6.71 8.50 1.93
CA CYS A 81 7.99 8.04 2.47
C CYS A 81 9.13 8.42 1.52
N ASP A 82 10.33 8.60 2.06
CA ASP A 82 11.52 8.88 1.27
C ASP A 82 12.00 7.61 0.56
N SER A 83 11.95 7.59 -0.77
CA SER A 83 12.36 6.44 -1.58
C SER A 83 13.85 6.10 -1.45
N ARG A 84 14.70 7.04 -1.01
CA ARG A 84 16.14 6.80 -0.76
C ARG A 84 16.38 5.81 0.39
N LEU A 85 15.35 5.56 1.21
CA LEU A 85 15.39 4.54 2.26
C LEU A 85 15.20 3.12 1.73
N LEU A 86 14.71 2.95 0.50
CA LEU A 86 14.57 1.63 -0.14
C LEU A 86 15.87 1.15 -0.81
N THR A 87 16.74 2.09 -1.19
CA THR A 87 17.99 1.82 -1.94
C THR A 87 19.22 1.62 -1.05
N GLN A 88 19.07 1.69 0.27
CA GLN A 88 20.10 1.35 1.28
C GLN A 88 19.88 -0.06 1.84
#